data_AF-E8R7M1-F1
#
_entry.id   AF-E8R7M1-F1
#
_cell.length_a   1.000
_cell.length_b   1.000
_cell.length_c   1.000
_cell.angle_alpha   90.00
_cell.angle_beta   90.00
_cell.angle_gamma   90.00
#
_symmetry.space_group_name_H-M   'P 1'
#
loop_
_entity.id
_entity.type
_entity.pdbx_description
1 polymer ?
#
loop_
_entity_poly.entity_id
_entity_poly.type
_entity_poly.pdbx_seq_one_letter_code
_entity_poly.pdbx_strand_id
1 'polypeptide(L)'
;MDIEDKIWLSRLVTGIVYGVVTYILVLLMGPVEASAITWGLSPMVYYATVMYVAVKYRPVKRMHLYLRGLLSFYTAWLSTVFILYDLTHPS
;
A
#
# COMPACT_ATOMS: atom_id res chain seq x y z
N MET A 1 10.54 14.37 -13.71
CA MET A 1 9.51 13.60 -12.99
C MET A 1 8.68 14.57 -12.18
N ASP A 2 7.38 14.63 -12.47
CA ASP A 2 6.46 15.59 -11.85
C ASP A 2 6.23 15.26 -10.36
N ILE A 3 5.74 16.23 -9.59
CA ILE A 3 5.37 16.00 -8.19
C ILE A 3 4.29 14.93 -8.09
N GLU A 4 3.35 14.90 -9.03
CA GLU A 4 2.31 13.87 -9.07
C GLU A 4 2.88 12.46 -9.25
N ASP A 5 3.92 12.31 -10.08
CA ASP A 5 4.63 11.04 -10.28
C ASP A 5 5.38 10.61 -9.03
N LYS A 6 6.00 11.56 -8.32
CA LYS A 6 6.70 11.29 -7.04
C LYS A 6 5.73 10.81 -5.97
N ILE A 7 4.54 11.41 -5.89
CA ILE A 7 3.49 10.99 -4.95
C ILE A 7 3.00 9.59 -5.33
N TRP A 8 2.69 9.37 -6.60
CA TRP A 8 2.28 8.07 -7.13
C TRP A 8 3.30 6.97 -6.80
N LEU A 9 4.58 7.22 -7.11
CA LEU A 9 5.66 6.27 -6.86
C LEU A 9 5.83 5.98 -5.36
N SER A 10 5.75 7.01 -4.51
CA SER A 10 5.85 6.80 -3.06
C SER A 10 4.75 5.89 -2.53
N ARG A 11 3.52 6.02 -3.05
CA ARG A 11 2.38 5.19 -2.67
C ARG A 11 2.47 3.78 -3.23
N LEU A 12 2.99 3.63 -4.45
CA LEU A 12 3.30 2.34 -5.04
C LEU A 12 4.30 1.57 -4.15
N VAL A 13 5.42 2.21 -3.78
CA VAL A 13 6.44 1.60 -2.93
C VAL A 13 5.87 1.22 -1.56
N THR A 14 5.11 2.11 -0.92
CA THR A 14 4.46 1.78 0.36
C THR A 14 3.48 0.63 0.22
N GLY A 15 2.73 0.55 -0.88
CA GLY A 15 1.84 -0.57 -1.18
C GLY A 15 2.58 -1.90 -1.28
N ILE A 16 3.70 -1.93 -2.01
CA ILE A 16 4.56 -3.12 -2.12
C ILE A 16 5.07 -3.54 -0.73
N VAL A 17 5.63 -2.61 0.04
CA VAL A 17 6.14 -2.88 1.40
C VAL A 17 5.02 -3.43 2.30
N TYR A 18 3.84 -2.82 2.24
CA TYR A 18 2.69 -3.27 3.02
C TYR A 18 2.20 -4.66 2.59
N GLY A 19 2.28 -4.98 1.29
CA GLY A 19 1.99 -6.32 0.77
C GLY A 19 2.98 -7.39 1.21
N VAL A 20 4.27 -7.08 1.26
CA VAL A 20 5.26 -8.00 1.85
C VAL A 20 4.95 -8.27 3.32
N VAL A 21 4.64 -7.22 4.11
CA VAL A 21 4.26 -7.38 5.51
C VAL A 21 2.98 -8.21 5.66
N THR A 22 1.97 -7.96 4.81
CA THR A 22 0.71 -8.71 4.81
C THR A 22 0.95 -10.18 4.50
N TYR A 23 1.78 -10.47 3.49
CA TYR A 23 2.15 -11.85 3.14
C TYR A 23 2.86 -12.57 4.29
N ILE A 24 3.80 -11.90 4.97
CA ILE A 24 4.45 -12.46 6.17
C ILE A 24 3.41 -12.77 7.25
N LEU A 25 2.43 -11.88 7.48
CA LEU A 25 1.35 -12.16 8.43
C LEU A 25 0.51 -13.36 8.01
N VAL A 26 0.16 -13.47 6.73
CA VAL A 26 -0.58 -14.64 6.19
C VAL A 26 0.16 -15.95 6.52
N LEU A 27 1.49 -15.99 6.38
CA LEU A 27 2.29 -17.17 6.74
C LEU A 27 2.29 -17.49 8.24
N LEU A 28 2.17 -16.48 9.11
CA LEU A 28 2.26 -16.64 10.56
C LEU A 28 0.95 -17.00 11.24
N MET A 29 -0.17 -16.45 10.76
CA MET A 29 -1.47 -16.56 11.44
C MET A 29 -2.61 -17.08 10.56
N GLY A 30 -2.36 -17.33 9.27
CA GLY A 30 -3.38 -17.76 8.32
C GLY A 30 -4.04 -16.59 7.55
N PRO A 31 -4.70 -16.90 6.41
CA PRO A 31 -5.20 -15.88 5.50
C PRO A 31 -6.40 -15.09 6.03
N VAL A 32 -7.26 -15.70 6.86
CA VAL A 32 -8.49 -15.04 7.35
C VAL A 32 -8.13 -14.00 8.41
N GLU A 33 -7.31 -14.38 9.39
CA GLU A 33 -6.84 -13.56 10.49
C GLU A 33 -5.98 -12.40 9.98
N ALA A 34 -5.02 -12.70 9.09
CA ALA A 34 -4.17 -11.69 8.48
C ALA A 34 -4.99 -10.71 7.63
N SER A 35 -6.01 -11.17 6.91
CA SER A 35 -6.91 -10.31 6.12
C SER A 35 -7.64 -9.31 7.02
N ALA A 36 -8.28 -9.76 8.11
CA ALA A 36 -9.02 -8.87 9.01
C ALA A 36 -8.12 -7.76 9.58
N ILE A 37 -6.92 -8.11 10.04
CA ILE A 37 -5.95 -7.17 10.61
C ILE A 37 -5.44 -6.19 9.54
N THR A 38 -5.04 -6.70 8.37
CA THR A 38 -4.39 -5.87 7.34
C THR A 38 -5.39 -4.96 6.62
N TRP A 39 -6.65 -5.38 6.46
CA TRP A 39 -7.71 -4.48 6.02
C TRP A 39 -7.98 -3.38 7.05
N GLY A 40 -8.01 -3.70 8.34
CA GLY A 40 -8.20 -2.73 9.41
C GLY A 40 -7.06 -1.70 9.51
N LEU A 41 -5.81 -2.12 9.29
CA LEU A 41 -4.64 -1.25 9.35
C LEU A 41 -4.39 -0.46 8.05
N SER A 42 -4.91 -0.92 6.91
CA SER A 42 -4.66 -0.30 5.61
C SER A 42 -5.00 1.20 5.53
N PRO A 43 -6.10 1.72 6.12
CA PRO A 43 -6.39 3.15 6.09
C PRO A 43 -5.38 3.95 6.93
N MET A 44 -4.88 3.37 8.04
CA MET A 44 -3.87 4.01 8.88
C MET A 44 -2.54 4.13 8.16
N VAL A 45 -2.11 3.07 7.47
CA VAL A 45 -0.89 3.07 6.64
C VAL A 45 -1.04 4.07 5.50
N TYR A 46 -2.19 4.07 4.81
CA TYR A 46 -2.44 5.04 3.76
C TYR A 46 -2.43 6.48 4.29
N TYR A 47 -3.06 6.73 5.43
CA TYR A 47 -3.06 8.05 6.07
C TYR A 47 -1.66 8.52 6.45
N ALA A 48 -0.78 7.63 6.91
CA ALA A 48 0.63 7.94 7.12
C ALA A 48 1.31 8.42 5.81
N THR A 49 0.98 7.83 4.65
CA THR A 49 1.46 8.34 3.35
C THR A 49 0.92 9.74 3.03
N VAL A 50 -0.34 10.02 3.39
CA VAL A 50 -0.94 11.35 3.22
C VAL A 50 -0.16 12.39 4.02
N MET A 51 0.12 12.11 5.30
CA MET A 51 0.92 13.00 6.16
C MET A 51 2.33 13.22 5.59
N TYR A 52 2.99 12.16 5.16
CA TYR A 52 4.31 12.24 4.52
C TYR A 52 4.28 13.12 3.26
N VAL A 53 3.30 12.93 2.38
CA VAL A 53 3.14 13.71 1.14
C VAL A 53 2.86 15.18 1.45
N ALA A 54 2.02 15.47 2.45
CA ALA A 54 1.72 16.84 2.88
C ALA A 54 2.98 17.58 3.30
N VAL A 55 3.82 16.93 4.13
CA VAL A 55 5.05 17.55 4.66
C VAL A 55 6.12 17.69 3.59
N LYS A 56 6.35 16.63 2.79
CA LYS A 56 7.48 16.57 1.85
C LYS A 56 7.24 17.31 0.54
N TYR A 57 6.06 17.15 -0.05
CA TYR A 57 5.78 17.63 -1.41
C TYR A 57 4.89 18.87 -1.44
N ARG A 58 4.20 19.19 -0.33
CA ARG A 58 3.32 20.37 -0.17
C ARG A 58 2.42 20.61 -1.39
N PRO A 59 1.65 19.60 -1.84
CA PRO A 59 0.86 19.73 -3.06
C PRO A 59 -0.22 20.82 -2.90
N VAL A 60 -0.37 21.67 -3.92
CA VAL A 60 -1.37 22.76 -3.93
C VAL A 60 -2.81 22.21 -4.01
N LYS A 61 -3.00 21.11 -4.77
CA LYS A 61 -4.31 20.49 -4.98
C LYS A 61 -4.57 19.38 -3.96
N ARG A 62 -5.70 19.45 -3.25
CA ARG A 62 -6.16 18.41 -2.31
C ARG A 62 -6.29 17.03 -2.97
N MET A 63 -6.65 16.99 -4.25
CA MET A 63 -6.73 15.73 -5.00
C MET A 63 -5.38 15.00 -5.06
N HIS A 64 -4.27 15.73 -5.22
CA HIS A 64 -2.93 15.14 -5.23
C HIS A 64 -2.56 14.61 -3.85
N LEU A 65 -3.01 15.29 -2.80
CA LEU A 65 -2.78 14.86 -1.44
C LEU A 65 -3.57 13.58 -1.11
N TYR A 66 -4.86 13.51 -1.38
CA TYR A 66 -5.70 12.41 -0.90
C TYR A 66 -5.88 11.25 -1.88
N LEU A 67 -5.97 11.51 -3.19
CA LEU A 67 -6.41 10.52 -4.17
C LEU A 67 -5.29 10.04 -5.09
N ARG A 68 -4.26 10.86 -5.36
CA ARG A 68 -3.21 10.50 -6.33
C ARG A 68 -2.39 9.31 -5.84
N GLY A 69 -2.49 8.16 -6.50
CA GLY A 69 -1.79 6.95 -6.06
C GLY A 69 -2.53 6.15 -4.99
N LEU A 70 -3.79 6.49 -4.66
CA LEU A 70 -4.68 5.66 -3.84
C LEU A 70 -4.81 4.27 -4.45
N LEU A 71 -5.26 4.21 -5.70
CA LEU A 71 -5.39 2.96 -6.45
C LEU A 71 -4.05 2.23 -6.51
N SER A 72 -2.96 2.94 -6.76
CA SER A 72 -1.63 2.32 -6.88
C SER A 72 -1.13 1.74 -5.57
N PHE A 73 -1.47 2.33 -4.42
CA PHE A 73 -1.21 1.72 -3.11
C PHE A 73 -1.97 0.40 -2.95
N TYR A 74 -3.29 0.40 -3.15
CA TYR A 74 -4.11 -0.79 -2.95
C TYR A 74 -3.82 -1.89 -3.98
N THR A 75 -3.64 -1.53 -5.25
CA THR A 75 -3.26 -2.48 -6.30
C THR A 75 -1.89 -3.07 -6.02
N ALA A 76 -0.88 -2.25 -5.68
CA ALA A 76 0.44 -2.78 -5.35
C ALA A 76 0.39 -3.72 -4.14
N TRP A 77 -0.32 -3.32 -3.07
CA TRP A 77 -0.52 -4.17 -1.91
C TRP A 77 -1.12 -5.53 -2.28
N LEU A 78 -2.29 -5.54 -2.91
CA LEU A 78 -3.00 -6.78 -3.23
C LEU A 78 -2.24 -7.64 -4.24
N SER A 79 -1.71 -7.03 -5.31
CA SER A 79 -0.89 -7.73 -6.29
C SER A 79 0.35 -8.36 -5.66
N THR A 80 1.06 -7.65 -4.77
CA THR A 80 2.22 -8.21 -4.07
C THR A 80 1.83 -9.43 -3.23
N VAL A 81 0.73 -9.37 -2.48
CA VAL A 81 0.26 -10.51 -1.68
C VAL A 81 -0.08 -11.71 -2.57
N PHE A 82 -0.88 -11.51 -3.62
CA PHE A 82 -1.30 -12.60 -4.50
C PHE A 82 -0.13 -13.23 -5.25
N ILE A 83 0.79 -12.42 -5.79
CA ILE A 83 1.98 -12.93 -6.48
C ILE A 83 2.84 -13.75 -5.52
N LEU A 84 3.11 -13.25 -4.31
CA LEU A 84 3.93 -13.98 -3.33
C LEU A 84 3.24 -15.27 -2.86
N TYR A 85 1.92 -15.23 -2.69
CA TYR A 85 1.15 -16.41 -2.31
C TYR A 85 1.21 -17.48 -3.41
N ASP A 86 0.97 -17.11 -4.66
CA ASP A 86 1.04 -18.00 -5.82
C ASP A 86 2.43 -18.62 -6.00
N LEU A 87 3.49 -17.81 -5.87
CA LEU A 87 4.88 -18.28 -5.97
C LEU A 87 5.26 -19.29 -4.88
N THR A 88 4.60 -19.27 -3.73
CA THR A 88 4.94 -20.13 -2.59
C THR A 88 3.97 -21.29 -2.37
N HIS A 89 2.78 -21.21 -2.95
CA HIS A 89 1.77 -22.26 -2.93
C HIS A 89 1.29 -22.55 -4.37
N PRO A 90 2.20 -22.95 -5.28
CA PRO A 90 1.81 -23.30 -6.64
C PRO A 90 0.88 -24.52 -6.59
N SER A 91 -0.30 -24.37 -7.20
CA SER A 91 -1.30 -25.43 -7.37
C SER A 91 -0.79 -26.61 -8.18
#